data_AF-A0A7K2BQL8-F1
#
_entry.id   AF-A0A7K2BQL8-F1
#
_cell.length_a   1.000
_cell.length_b   1.000
_cell.length_c   1.000
_cell.angle_alpha   90.00
_cell.angle_beta   90.00
_cell.angle_gamma   90.00
#
_symmetry.space_group_name_H-M   'P 1'
#
loop_
_entity.id
_entity.type
_entity.pdbx_description
1 polymer ?
#
loop_
_entity_poly.entity_id
_entity_poly.type
_entity_poly.pdbx_seq_one_letter_code
_entity_poly.pdbx_strand_id
1 'polypeptide(L)'
;MAQTPAQLPLECWLDAALAGASTEEVRDDDGLLVGWWAESPECEGASAFGATPDEARSKLRQVLAGWVELGQRLGQPIPSFHDGIVSVSA
;
A
#
# COMPACT_ATOMS: atom_id res chain seq x y z
N MET A 1 11.75 20.97 19.16
CA MET A 1 12.11 19.54 19.20
C MET A 1 11.25 18.84 18.16
N ALA A 2 11.81 18.53 16.99
CA ALA A 2 11.06 17.84 15.94
C ALA A 2 10.76 16.44 16.45
N GLN A 3 9.47 16.14 16.63
CA GLN A 3 9.01 14.82 17.01
C GLN A 3 9.39 13.89 15.84
N THR A 4 10.40 13.04 16.02
CA THR A 4 10.63 11.93 15.10
C THR A 4 9.39 11.05 15.23
N PRO A 5 8.48 10.98 14.24
CA PRO A 5 7.36 10.07 14.35
C PRO A 5 7.95 8.68 14.53
N ALA A 6 7.50 7.96 15.57
CA ALA A 6 7.97 6.62 15.85
C ALA A 6 7.80 5.80 14.58
N GLN A 7 8.91 5.53 13.89
CA GLN A 7 8.89 4.72 12.68
C GLN A 7 8.41 3.34 13.10
N LEU A 8 7.19 2.98 12.70
CA LEU A 8 6.71 1.61 12.76
C LEU A 8 7.75 0.72 12.06
N PRO A 9 7.97 -0.52 12.53
CA PRO A 9 8.72 -1.50 11.76
C PRO A 9 8.17 -1.55 10.34
N LEU A 10 9.04 -1.62 9.33
CA LEU A 10 8.65 -1.61 7.91
C LEU A 10 7.52 -2.61 7.63
N GLU A 11 7.57 -3.77 8.28
CA GLU A 11 6.59 -4.84 8.16
C GLU A 11 5.19 -4.41 8.62
N CYS A 12 5.09 -3.72 9.76
CA CYS A 12 3.83 -3.17 10.28
C CYS A 12 3.33 -2.01 9.42
N TRP A 13 4.24 -1.18 8.91
CA TRP A 13 3.89 -0.09 8.02
C TRP A 13 3.31 -0.62 6.69
N LEU A 14 3.93 -1.67 6.13
CA LEU A 14 3.44 -2.32 4.91
C LEU A 14 2.06 -2.95 5.13
N ASP A 15 1.84 -3.57 6.28
CA ASP A 15 0.54 -4.16 6.62
C ASP A 15 -0.55 -3.08 6.70
N ALA A 16 -0.27 -1.95 7.37
CA ALA A 16 -1.18 -0.82 7.45
C ALA A 16 -1.46 -0.20 6.07
N ALA A 17 -0.43 -0.01 5.24
CA ALA A 17 -0.56 0.50 3.89
C ALA A 17 -1.41 -0.43 2.99
N LEU A 18 -1.25 -1.75 3.17
CA LEU A 18 -2.04 -2.76 2.48
C LEU A 18 -3.47 -2.88 3.01
N ALA A 19 -3.71 -2.59 4.29
CA ALA A 19 -5.04 -2.60 4.87
C ALA A 19 -5.91 -1.47 4.28
N GLY A 20 -5.30 -0.31 4.03
CA GLY A 20 -5.94 0.81 3.32
C GLY A 20 -5.92 0.72 1.79
N ALA A 21 -5.33 -0.33 1.21
CA ALA A 21 -5.23 -0.46 -0.23
C ALA A 21 -6.59 -0.78 -0.88
N SER A 22 -6.86 -0.13 -2.00
CA SER A 22 -8.03 -0.40 -2.85
C SER A 22 -7.66 -1.43 -3.90
N THR A 23 -8.61 -2.29 -4.29
CA THR A 23 -8.42 -3.28 -5.35
C THR A 23 -9.59 -3.22 -6.32
N GLU A 24 -9.30 -3.11 -7.61
CA GLU A 24 -10.28 -2.93 -8.67
C GLU A 24 -10.09 -3.95 -9.80
N GLU A 25 -11.18 -4.40 -10.40
CA GLU A 25 -11.15 -5.25 -11.60
C GLU A 25 -10.72 -4.42 -12.80
N VAL A 26 -9.72 -4.91 -13.54
CA VAL A 26 -9.32 -4.32 -14.81
C VAL A 26 -9.93 -5.13 -15.93
N ARG A 27 -10.67 -4.45 -16.81
CA ARG A 27 -11.28 -5.03 -18.00
C ARG A 27 -10.71 -4.38 -19.25
N ASP A 28 -10.55 -5.20 -20.29
CA ASP A 28 -10.20 -4.73 -21.63
C ASP A 28 -11.39 -4.06 -22.33
N ASP A 29 -11.17 -3.46 -23.51
CA ASP A 29 -12.19 -2.83 -24.36
C ASP A 29 -13.38 -3.77 -24.67
N ASP A 30 -13.11 -5.07 -24.84
CA ASP A 30 -14.13 -6.11 -25.03
C ASP A 30 -14.88 -6.48 -23.74
N GLY A 31 -14.56 -5.86 -22.60
CA GLY A 31 -15.18 -6.12 -21.29
C GLY A 31 -14.71 -7.40 -20.60
N LEU A 32 -13.66 -8.04 -21.13
CA LEU A 32 -13.05 -9.23 -20.54
C LEU A 32 -12.19 -8.86 -19.33
N LEU A 33 -12.32 -9.62 -18.23
CA LEU A 33 -11.46 -9.48 -17.06
C LEU A 33 -10.02 -9.84 -17.44
N VAL A 34 -9.13 -8.84 -17.45
CA VAL A 34 -7.71 -9.03 -17.74
C VAL A 34 -6.86 -9.11 -16.47
N GLY A 35 -7.38 -8.62 -15.35
CA GLY A 35 -6.73 -8.77 -14.05
C GLY A 35 -7.29 -7.81 -13.00
N TRP A 36 -6.45 -7.51 -12.03
CA TRP A 36 -6.78 -6.71 -10.86
C TRP A 36 -5.70 -5.67 -10.63
N TRP A 37 -6.14 -4.43 -10.40
CA TRP A 37 -5.31 -3.31 -10.01
C TRP A 37 -5.41 -3.11 -8.51
N ALA A 38 -4.28 -2.96 -7.83
CA ALA A 38 -4.23 -2.63 -6.41
C ALA A 38 -3.42 -1.35 -6.23
N GLU A 39 -3.95 -0.39 -5.47
CA GLU A 39 -3.26 0.86 -5.17
C GLU A 39 -3.43 1.26 -3.71
N SER A 40 -2.43 1.98 -3.18
CA SER A 40 -2.51 2.56 -1.85
C SER A 40 -2.80 4.06 -1.99
N PRO A 41 -3.98 4.54 -1.57
CA PRO A 41 -4.37 5.94 -1.74
C PRO A 41 -3.46 6.90 -0.94
N GLU A 42 -2.88 6.41 0.16
CA GLU A 42 -1.98 7.17 1.03
C GLU A 42 -0.55 7.24 0.47
N CYS A 43 -0.22 6.40 -0.51
CA CYS A 43 1.09 6.35 -1.16
C CYS A 43 0.92 6.64 -2.66
N GLU A 44 0.91 7.92 -3.02
CA GLU A 44 0.77 8.34 -4.41
C GLU A 44 1.83 7.66 -5.32
N GLY A 45 1.35 7.06 -6.41
CA GLY A 45 2.16 6.31 -7.36
C GLY A 45 2.48 4.87 -6.94
N ALA A 46 2.15 4.44 -5.71
CA ALA A 46 2.30 3.05 -5.30
C ALA A 46 1.09 2.22 -5.72
N SER A 47 1.25 1.53 -6.85
CA SER A 47 0.21 0.68 -7.44
C SER A 47 0.82 -0.57 -8.09
N ALA A 48 0.02 -1.61 -8.25
CA ALA A 48 0.43 -2.87 -8.83
C ALA A 48 -0.72 -3.58 -9.55
N PHE A 49 -0.36 -4.35 -10.57
CA PHE A 49 -1.29 -5.17 -11.35
C PHE A 49 -1.00 -6.67 -11.19
N GLY A 50 -2.04 -7.47 -11.00
CA GLY A 50 -1.97 -8.93 -10.93
C GLY A 50 -3.12 -9.62 -11.65
N ALA A 51 -2.99 -10.91 -11.96
CA ALA A 51 -4.07 -11.69 -12.55
C ALA A 51 -5.19 -12.00 -11.54
N THR A 52 -4.88 -11.94 -10.24
CA THR A 52 -5.83 -12.13 -9.13
C THR A 52 -5.71 -10.97 -8.13
N PRO A 53 -6.73 -10.72 -7.30
CA PRO A 53 -6.65 -9.64 -6.30
C PRO A 53 -5.54 -9.89 -5.27
N ASP A 54 -5.32 -11.15 -4.88
CA ASP A 54 -4.24 -11.54 -3.96
C ASP A 54 -2.86 -11.28 -4.57
N GLU A 55 -2.68 -11.61 -5.85
CA GLU A 55 -1.43 -11.33 -6.56
C GLU A 55 -1.17 -9.82 -6.68
N ALA A 56 -2.21 -9.03 -7.00
CA ALA A 56 -2.10 -7.57 -7.08
C ALA A 56 -1.67 -6.98 -5.72
N ARG A 57 -2.26 -7.45 -4.61
CA ARG A 57 -1.87 -7.03 -3.25
C ARG A 57 -0.47 -7.49 -2.86
N SER A 58 -0.08 -8.71 -3.22
CA SER A 58 1.27 -9.22 -2.97
C SER A 58 2.33 -8.41 -3.71
N LYS A 59 2.06 -8.02 -4.96
CA LYS A 59 2.93 -7.12 -5.73
C LYS A 59 2.92 -5.71 -5.17
N LEU A 60 1.77 -5.19 -4.76
CA LEU A 60 1.66 -3.88 -4.12
C LEU A 60 2.53 -3.81 -2.86
N ARG A 61 2.60 -4.88 -2.06
CA ARG A 61 3.52 -4.98 -0.90
C ARG A 61 4.98 -4.75 -1.30
N GLN A 62 5.41 -5.35 -2.41
CA GLN A 62 6.79 -5.17 -2.91
C GLN A 62 7.03 -3.75 -3.41
N VAL A 63 6.06 -3.18 -4.14
CA VAL A 63 6.11 -1.79 -4.60
C VAL A 63 6.21 -0.83 -3.42
N LEU A 64 5.39 -1.02 -2.39
CA LEU A 64 5.38 -0.21 -1.17
C LEU A 64 6.71 -0.29 -0.41
N ALA A 65 7.35 -1.46 -0.35
CA ALA A 65 8.67 -1.60 0.27
C ALA A 65 9.72 -0.74 -0.48
N GLY A 66 9.74 -0.84 -1.81
CA GLY A 66 10.62 -0.02 -2.65
C GLY A 66 10.28 1.48 -2.58
N TRP A 67 8.99 1.83 -2.47
CA TRP A 67 8.52 3.21 -2.33
C TRP A 67 9.03 3.83 -1.03
N VAL A 68 9.00 3.08 0.09
CA VAL A 68 9.56 3.53 1.37
C VAL A 68 11.07 3.70 1.30
N GLU A 69 11.78 2.73 0.72
CA GLU A 69 13.24 2.83 0.54
C GLU A 69 13.61 4.05 -0.33
N LEU A 70 12.86 4.30 -1.40
CA LEU A 70 13.07 5.46 -2.27
C LEU A 70 12.77 6.76 -1.53
N GLY A 71 11.64 6.85 -0.83
CA GLY A 71 11.26 8.04 -0.07
C GLY A 71 12.29 8.39 1.01
N GLN A 72 12.82 7.39 1.72
CA GLN A 72 13.90 7.60 2.68
C GLN A 72 15.19 8.15 2.03
N ARG A 73 15.56 7.64 0.84
CA ARG A 73 16.75 8.11 0.11
C ARG A 73 16.57 9.53 -0.44
N LEU A 74 15.36 9.89 -0.82
CA LEU A 74 15.02 11.23 -1.32
C LEU A 74 14.72 12.23 -0.19
N GLY A 75 14.72 11.78 1.07
CA GLY A 75 14.34 12.62 2.22
C GLY A 75 12.86 13.04 2.21
N GLN A 76 12.01 12.30 1.49
CA GLN A 76 10.59 12.55 1.44
C GLN A 76 9.91 12.02 2.71
N PRO A 77 8.88 12.73 3.21
CA PRO A 77 8.11 12.25 4.34
C PRO A 77 7.36 10.97 3.96
N ILE A 78 7.61 9.90 4.72
CA ILE A 78 6.83 8.66 4.63
C ILE A 78 5.53 8.87 5.41
N PRO A 79 4.35 8.57 4.83
CA PRO A 79 3.09 8.75 5.52
C PRO A 79 3.06 7.88 6.78
N SER A 80 2.51 8.47 7.85
CA SER A 80 2.38 7.79 9.13
C SER A 80 0.99 7.21 9.24
N PHE A 81 0.85 5.90 9.11
CA PHE A 81 -0.39 5.19 9.44
C PHE A 81 -0.52 5.07 10.96
N HIS A 82 -0.81 6.18 11.61
CA HIS A 82 -1.04 6.22 13.06
C HIS A 82 -2.34 6.97 13.34
N ASP A 83 -3.47 6.38 12.96
CA ASP A 83 -4.76 6.67 13.60
C ASP A 83 -5.78 5.57 13.24
N GLY A 84 -6.32 4.87 14.26
CA GLY A 84 -7.56 4.09 14.10
C GLY A 84 -7.60 2.62 14.54
N ILE A 85 -7.47 2.37 15.85
CA ILE A 85 -8.21 1.35 16.65
C ILE A 85 -8.20 -0.11 16.13
N VAL A 86 -7.48 -0.97 16.85
CA VAL A 86 -7.84 -2.39 17.00
C VAL A 86 -9.22 -2.46 17.65
N SER A 87 -10.29 -2.57 16.85
CA SER A 87 -11.56 -3.06 17.37
C SER A 87 -11.47 -4.59 17.39
N VAL A 88 -10.86 -5.13 18.43
CA VAL A 88 -11.10 -6.53 18.79
C VAL A 88 -12.54 -6.59 19.29
N SER A 89 -13.43 -7.06 18.42
CA SER A 89 -14.81 -7.35 18.80
C SER A 89 -14.92 -8.83 19.19
N ALA A 90 -15.14 -9.02 20.50
CA ALA A 90 -15.69 -10.17 21.24
C ALA A 90 -14.88 -11.48 21.31
#